data_AF-S7VP77-F1
#
_entry.id   AF-S7VP77-F1
#
_cell.length_a   1.000
_cell.length_b   1.000
_cell.length_c   1.000
_cell.angle_alpha   90.00
_cell.angle_beta   90.00
_cell.angle_gamma   90.00
#
_symmetry.space_group_name_H-M   'P 1'
#
loop_
_entity.id
_entity.type
_entity.pdbx_description
1 polymer ?
#
loop_
_entity_poly.entity_id
_entity_poly.type
_entity_poly.pdbx_seq_one_letter_code
_entity_poly.pdbx_strand_id
1 'polypeptide(L)'
;MLNENEVIVTCLNKNTILLHEAEFEQLGNRKILFNTGLSPAWDAAPFEKWLNGDNVVYCDTLGALGDERFLKYSYVHCLQVSSGRTQQAFRRLSEKVLANLTAYFKTQ
;
A
#
# COMPACT_ATOMS: atom_id res chain seq x y z
N MET A 1 0.75 16.78 -11.86
CA MET A 1 0.18 15.89 -10.80
C MET A 1 1.24 15.00 -10.16
N LEU A 2 1.98 14.11 -10.82
CA LEU A 2 3.05 13.34 -10.13
C LEU A 2 4.29 14.18 -9.77
N ASN A 3 4.76 14.97 -10.73
CA ASN A 3 5.93 15.85 -10.59
C ASN A 3 5.76 16.94 -9.52
N GLU A 4 4.54 17.46 -9.37
CA GLU A 4 4.17 18.58 -8.49
C GLU A 4 3.96 18.18 -7.03
N ASN A 5 3.85 16.88 -6.72
CA ASN A 5 3.59 16.42 -5.35
C ASN A 5 4.86 15.84 -4.72
N GLU A 6 5.15 16.19 -3.47
CA GLU A 6 6.26 15.61 -2.69
C GLU A 6 5.87 14.28 -2.05
N VAL A 7 4.58 14.09 -1.76
CA VAL A 7 4.05 12.90 -1.09
C VAL A 7 2.97 12.26 -1.94
N ILE A 8 3.08 10.95 -2.17
CA ILE A 8 2.06 10.14 -2.84
C ILE A 8 1.59 9.05 -1.91
N VAL A 9 0.27 8.84 -1.85
CA VAL A 9 -0.34 7.77 -1.07
C VAL A 9 -1.16 6.90 -2.00
N THR A 10 -0.75 5.64 -2.16
CA THR A 10 -1.49 4.66 -2.95
C THR A 10 -2.48 3.91 -2.06
N CYS A 11 -3.76 4.11 -2.31
CA CYS A 11 -4.88 3.42 -1.65
C CYS A 11 -5.71 2.64 -2.68
N LEU A 12 -5.04 1.79 -3.45
CA LEU A 12 -5.63 1.12 -4.60
C LEU A 12 -6.22 -0.25 -4.21
N ASN A 13 -7.16 -0.72 -5.03
CA ASN A 13 -7.68 -2.08 -4.92
C ASN A 13 -6.56 -3.10 -5.13
N LYS A 14 -6.73 -4.29 -4.53
CA LYS A 14 -5.76 -5.38 -4.64
C LYS A 14 -5.44 -5.68 -6.10
N ASN A 15 -4.15 -5.85 -6.39
CA ASN A 15 -3.54 -6.12 -7.70
C ASN A 15 -3.68 -4.98 -8.73
N THR A 16 -4.04 -3.78 -8.28
CA THR A 16 -4.03 -2.60 -9.17
C THR A 16 -2.63 -1.99 -9.16
N ILE A 17 -1.96 -2.07 -10.31
CA ILE A 17 -0.67 -1.40 -10.53
C ILE A 17 -0.94 -0.13 -11.33
N LEU A 18 -0.41 1.00 -10.86
CA LEU A 18 -0.49 2.29 -11.56
C LEU A 18 0.88 2.93 -11.77
N LEU A 19 1.88 2.57 -10.95
CA LEU A 19 3.22 3.14 -11.04
C LEU A 19 4.12 2.22 -11.86
N HIS A 20 4.21 2.49 -13.15
CA HIS A 20 5.16 1.86 -14.06
C HIS A 20 6.37 2.77 -14.25
N GLU A 21 7.25 2.44 -15.21
CA GLU A 21 8.47 3.21 -15.46
C GLU A 21 8.20 4.69 -15.76
N ALA A 22 7.24 4.99 -16.63
CA ALA A 22 6.91 6.37 -17.00
C ALA A 22 6.43 7.20 -15.79
N GLU A 23 5.65 6.60 -14.89
CA GLU A 23 5.17 7.26 -13.69
C GLU A 23 6.30 7.51 -12.68
N PHE A 24 7.24 6.56 -12.51
CA PHE A 24 8.41 6.78 -11.67
C PHE A 24 9.37 7.83 -12.24
N GLU A 25 9.50 7.92 -13.57
CA GLU A 25 10.26 8.98 -14.23
C GLU A 25 9.63 10.36 -13.99
N GLN A 26 8.30 10.47 -14.11
CA GLN A 26 7.59 11.71 -13.79
C GLN A 26 7.62 12.06 -12.30
N LEU A 27 7.60 11.05 -11.43
CA LEU A 27 7.69 11.24 -9.99
C LEU A 27 9.04 11.83 -9.60
N GLY A 28 10.12 11.42 -10.27
CA GLY A 28 11.45 11.99 -10.08
C GLY A 28 12.06 11.59 -8.74
N ASN A 29 12.77 12.50 -8.07
CA ASN A 29 13.53 12.21 -6.86
C ASN A 29 13.08 13.10 -5.68
N ARG A 30 13.50 12.78 -4.45
CA ARG A 30 13.14 13.50 -3.22
C ARG A 30 11.65 13.48 -2.91
N LYS A 31 11.06 12.29 -3.03
CA LYS A 31 9.64 12.05 -2.80
C LYS A 31 9.40 11.05 -1.67
N ILE A 32 8.19 11.08 -1.13
CA ILE A 32 7.70 10.14 -0.13
C ILE A 32 6.54 9.36 -0.71
N LEU A 33 6.62 8.03 -0.69
CA LEU A 33 5.57 7.14 -1.19
C LEU A 33 5.01 6.29 -0.05
N PHE A 34 3.70 6.35 0.15
CA PHE A 34 2.98 5.48 1.07
C PHE A 34 2.20 4.45 0.28
N ASN A 35 2.24 3.19 0.71
CA ASN A 35 1.28 2.18 0.28
C ASN A 35 0.67 1.46 1.49
N THR A 36 -0.63 1.66 1.67
CA THR A 36 -1.44 0.94 2.66
C THR A 36 -2.47 0.05 1.97
N GLY A 37 -2.27 -0.25 0.69
CA GLY A 37 -3.08 -1.19 -0.09
C GLY A 37 -2.83 -2.66 0.30
N LEU A 38 -3.45 -3.57 -0.43
CA LEU A 38 -3.33 -5.03 -0.19
C LEU A 38 -2.26 -5.71 -1.06
N SER A 39 -1.65 -4.96 -1.96
CA SER A 39 -0.62 -5.39 -2.93
C SER A 39 0.26 -4.19 -3.26
N PRO A 40 1.45 -4.40 -3.88
CA PRO A 40 2.20 -3.29 -4.46
C PRO A 40 1.34 -2.56 -5.50
N ALA A 41 1.50 -1.23 -5.55
CA ALA A 41 0.88 -0.36 -6.54
C ALA A 41 1.79 -0.10 -7.75
N TRP A 42 2.93 -0.79 -7.81
CA TRP A 42 4.04 -0.54 -8.72
C TRP A 42 4.61 -1.81 -9.32
N ASP A 43 5.27 -1.65 -10.47
CA ASP A 43 6.15 -2.68 -11.01
C ASP A 43 7.47 -2.75 -10.21
N ALA A 44 7.91 -3.97 -9.89
CA ALA A 44 9.04 -4.18 -9.00
C ALA A 44 10.38 -3.64 -9.53
N ALA A 45 10.64 -3.75 -10.83
CA ALA A 45 11.92 -3.32 -11.41
C ALA A 45 12.05 -1.79 -11.51
N PRO A 46 11.05 -1.04 -12.05
CA PRO A 46 11.06 0.42 -12.00
C PRO A 46 11.10 0.98 -10.59
N PHE A 47 10.35 0.36 -9.67
CA PHE A 47 10.38 0.74 -8.25
C PHE A 47 11.77 0.57 -7.64
N GLU A 48 12.46 -0.56 -7.88
CA GLU A 48 13.80 -0.78 -7.36
C GLU A 48 14.83 0.20 -7.94
N LYS A 49 14.73 0.53 -9.23
CA LYS A 49 15.54 1.56 -9.87
C LYS A 49 15.32 2.92 -9.20
N TRP A 50 14.06 3.28 -8.98
CA TRP A 50 13.64 4.54 -8.35
C TRP A 50 14.05 4.63 -6.86
N LEU A 51 14.04 3.51 -6.15
CA LEU A 51 14.54 3.40 -4.78
C LEU A 51 16.01 3.77 -4.65
N ASN A 52 16.85 3.62 -5.69
CA ASN A 52 18.26 4.03 -5.60
C ASN A 52 18.45 5.56 -5.55
N GLY A 53 17.36 6.35 -5.67
CA GLY A 53 17.34 7.78 -5.41
C GLY A 53 17.29 8.13 -3.91
N ASP A 54 17.02 9.40 -3.65
CA ASP A 54 16.81 9.98 -2.32
C ASP A 54 15.30 10.02 -2.03
N ASN A 55 14.68 8.85 -1.97
CA ASN A 55 13.23 8.69 -1.81
C ASN A 55 12.91 7.85 -0.58
N VAL A 56 11.77 8.13 0.07
CA VAL A 56 11.33 7.39 1.26
C VAL A 56 10.05 6.64 0.97
N VAL A 57 9.97 5.39 1.41
CA VAL A 57 8.77 4.55 1.22
C VAL A 57 8.26 4.06 2.55
N TYR A 58 6.94 4.14 2.73
CA TYR A 58 6.23 3.60 3.88
C TYR A 58 5.21 2.56 3.43
N CYS A 59 5.26 1.38 4.04
CA CYS A 59 4.28 0.32 3.86
C CYS A 59 3.79 -0.19 5.21
N ASP A 60 2.52 -0.55 5.30
CA ASP A 60 2.00 -1.15 6.53
C ASP A 60 2.27 -2.66 6.56
N THR A 61 2.19 -3.35 5.43
CA THR A 61 2.38 -4.81 5.31
C THR A 61 3.41 -5.20 4.25
N LEU A 62 3.98 -6.40 4.39
CA LEU A 62 4.83 -6.99 3.35
C LEU A 62 4.08 -7.19 2.02
N GLY A 63 2.78 -7.50 2.09
CA GLY A 63 1.93 -7.59 0.91
C GLY A 63 1.82 -6.25 0.16
N ALA A 64 1.73 -5.13 0.88
CA ALA A 64 1.75 -3.79 0.28
C ALA A 64 3.13 -3.43 -0.31
N LEU A 65 4.21 -3.87 0.33
CA LEU A 65 5.57 -3.66 -0.19
C LEU A 65 5.87 -4.49 -1.44
N GLY A 66 5.26 -5.68 -1.54
CA GLY A 66 5.34 -6.59 -2.68
C GLY A 66 6.48 -7.61 -2.63
N ASP A 67 7.64 -7.24 -2.08
CA ASP A 67 8.79 -8.15 -1.95
C ASP A 67 9.63 -7.81 -0.71
N GLU A 68 9.99 -8.84 0.07
CA GLU A 68 10.80 -8.71 1.29
C GLU A 68 12.22 -8.20 1.00
N ARG A 69 12.74 -8.42 -0.22
CA ARG A 69 14.08 -7.93 -0.60
C ARG A 69 14.21 -6.41 -0.48
N PHE A 70 13.10 -5.67 -0.50
CA PHE A 70 13.09 -4.22 -0.35
C PHE A 70 13.33 -3.75 1.10
N LEU A 71 13.18 -4.63 2.09
CA LEU A 71 13.45 -4.32 3.49
C LEU A 71 14.93 -4.03 3.78
N LYS A 72 15.83 -4.41 2.85
CA LYS A 72 17.27 -4.13 2.98
C LYS A 72 17.60 -2.63 2.78
N TYR A 73 16.71 -1.87 2.16
CA TYR A 73 16.92 -0.44 1.90
C TYR A 73 16.52 0.38 3.13
N SER A 74 17.43 1.23 3.64
CA SER A 74 17.25 1.97 4.90
C SER A 74 16.11 3.01 4.87
N TYR A 75 15.72 3.44 3.66
CA TYR A 75 14.65 4.39 3.38
C TYR A 75 13.31 3.71 3.04
N VAL A 76 13.23 2.38 3.18
CA VAL A 76 11.99 1.61 3.14
C VAL A 76 11.57 1.26 4.56
N HIS A 77 10.42 1.78 4.98
CA HIS A 77 9.86 1.57 6.30
C HIS A 77 8.58 0.73 6.18
N CYS A 78 8.70 -0.56 6.46
CA CYS A 78 7.55 -1.46 6.49
C CYS A 78 7.24 -1.89 7.93
N LEU A 79 6.07 -1.52 8.45
CA LEU A 79 5.67 -1.87 9.82
C LEU A 79 5.34 -3.36 9.99
N GLN A 80 5.08 -4.06 8.88
CA GLN A 80 4.67 -5.47 8.83
C GLN A 80 3.40 -5.78 9.65
N VAL A 81 2.57 -4.76 9.88
CA VAL A 81 1.30 -4.85 10.59
C VAL A 81 0.27 -4.05 9.81
N SER A 82 -0.87 -4.68 9.51
CA SER A 82 -1.94 -4.01 8.77
C SER A 82 -2.54 -2.87 9.59
N SER A 83 -2.51 -1.68 9.00
CA SER A 83 -3.06 -0.43 9.56
C SER A 83 -4.57 -0.53 9.86
N GLY A 84 -5.30 -1.36 9.10
CA GLY A 84 -6.73 -1.60 9.28
C GLY A 84 -7.12 -2.51 10.46
N ARG A 85 -6.15 -3.01 11.24
CA ARG A 85 -6.39 -3.99 12.33
C ARG A 85 -6.44 -3.38 13.73
N THR A 86 -6.89 -2.14 13.87
CA THR A 86 -7.15 -1.56 15.21
C THR A 86 -8.22 -2.36 15.94
N GLN A 87 -8.21 -2.35 17.29
CA GLN A 87 -9.22 -3.07 18.09
C GLN A 87 -10.65 -2.66 17.71
N GLN A 88 -10.85 -1.37 17.44
CA GLN A 88 -12.14 -0.81 17.03
C GLN A 88 -12.54 -1.29 15.63
N ALA A 89 -11.60 -1.33 14.67
CA ALA A 89 -11.88 -1.83 13.33
C ALA A 89 -12.23 -3.32 13.35
N PHE A 90 -11.49 -4.11 14.15
CA PHE A 90 -11.77 -5.53 14.31
C PHE A 90 -13.19 -5.77 14.84
N ARG A 91 -13.56 -5.08 15.92
CA ARG A 91 -14.93 -5.16 16.48
C ARG A 91 -16.00 -4.80 15.46
N ARG A 92 -15.88 -3.64 14.80
CA ARG A 92 -16.85 -3.16 13.81
C ARG A 92 -17.02 -4.13 12.64
N LEU A 93 -15.92 -4.71 12.16
CA LEU A 93 -15.95 -5.66 11.07
C LEU A 93 -16.61 -6.98 11.51
N SER A 94 -16.30 -7.49 12.70
CA SER A 94 -16.95 -8.67 13.27
C SER A 94 -18.47 -8.47 13.41
N GLU A 95 -18.89 -7.33 13.98
CA GLU A 95 -20.32 -6.98 14.11
C GLU A 95 -21.00 -6.92 12.74
N LYS A 96 -20.34 -6.33 11.73
CA LYS A 96 -20.87 -6.26 10.36
C LYS A 96 -21.03 -7.63 9.71
N VAL A 97 -20.06 -8.53 9.89
CA VAL A 97 -20.15 -9.91 9.39
C VAL A 97 -21.34 -10.64 10.03
N LEU A 98 -21.49 -10.57 11.35
CA LEU A 98 -22.62 -11.19 12.06
C LEU A 98 -23.97 -10.63 11.57
N ALA A 99 -24.05 -9.31 11.36
CA ALA A 99 -25.25 -8.68 10.83
C ALA A 99 -25.57 -9.15 9.40
N ASN A 100 -24.57 -9.27 8.53
CA ASN A 100 -24.75 -9.77 7.16
C ASN A 100 -25.25 -11.22 7.13
N LEU A 101 -24.68 -12.10 7.97
CA LEU A 101 -25.13 -13.49 8.09
C LEU A 101 -26.58 -13.56 8.60
N THR A 102 -26.90 -12.80 9.65
CA THR A 102 -28.25 -12.73 10.22
C THR A 102 -29.27 -12.26 9.18
N ALA A 103 -28.92 -11.26 8.37
CA ALA A 103 -29.79 -10.75 7.31
C ALA A 103 -30.04 -11.80 6.23
N TYR A 104 -28.99 -12.49 5.78
CA TYR A 104 -29.09 -13.54 4.76
C TYR A 104 -30.02 -14.70 5.18
N PHE A 105 -29.93 -15.16 6.42
CA PHE A 105 -30.78 -16.24 6.93
C PHE A 105 -32.23 -15.82 7.20
N LYS A 106 -32.53 -14.52 7.35
CA LYS A 106 -33.92 -14.01 7.48
C LYS A 106 -34.65 -13.88 6.15
N THR A 107 -33.90 -13.85 5.04
CA THR A 107 -34.45 -13.71 3.68
C THR A 107 -34.70 -15.05 2.99
N GLN A 108 -34.31 -16.17 3.59
CA GLN A 108 -34.72 -17.53 3.20
C GLN A 108 -35.88 -17.99 4.07
#